data_AF-A0A7W0YA40-F1
#
_entry.id   AF-A0A7W0YA40-F1
#
_cell.length_a   1.000
_cell.length_b   1.000
_cell.length_c   1.000
_cell.angle_alpha   90.00
_cell.angle_beta   90.00
_cell.angle_gamma   90.00
#
_symmetry.space_group_name_H-M   'P 1'
#
loop_
_entity.id
_entity.type
_entity.pdbx_description
1 polymer ?
#
loop_
_entity_poly.entity_id
_entity_poly.type
_entity_poly.pdbx_seq_one_letter_code
_entity_poly.pdbx_strand_id
1 'polypeptide(L)'
;MLVDLVSLRRTLRRTGRAYLSRLEAEIDEVAAWASERAKERDLPKARIRDLGDMITLVRKVDAGPVKGRRRDLKKIDATVSDLRELIGHKAVR
;
A
#
# COMPACT_ATOMS: atom_id res chain seq x y z
N MET A 1 7.80 -23.90 27.52
CA MET A 1 6.55 -23.12 27.55
C MET A 1 6.75 -21.60 27.63
N LEU A 2 7.34 -21.04 28.70
CA LEU A 2 7.56 -19.58 28.80
C LEU A 2 8.55 -19.05 27.73
N VAL A 3 9.62 -19.80 27.45
CA VAL A 3 10.57 -19.50 26.37
C VAL A 3 9.87 -19.51 25.01
N ASP A 4 9.00 -20.49 24.76
CA ASP A 4 8.27 -20.61 23.49
C ASP A 4 7.31 -19.43 23.28
N LEU A 5 6.62 -18.98 24.33
CA LEU A 5 5.76 -17.79 24.27
C LEU A 5 6.56 -16.50 24.03
N VAL A 6 7.76 -16.38 24.60
CA VAL A 6 8.67 -15.25 24.34
C VAL A 6 9.15 -15.27 22.89
N SER A 7 9.52 -16.44 22.37
CA SER A 7 9.92 -16.63 20.96
C SER A 7 8.76 -16.34 20.00
N LEU A 8 7.54 -16.76 20.31
CA LEU A 8 6.34 -16.44 19.54
C LEU A 8 6.11 -14.93 19.51
N ARG A 9 6.21 -14.24 20.65
CA ARG A 9 6.09 -12.77 20.74
C ARG A 9 7.16 -12.06 19.92
N ARG A 10 8.41 -12.53 19.95
CA ARG A 10 9.50 -11.98 19.14
C ARG A 10 9.23 -12.18 17.64
N THR A 11 8.80 -13.36 17.25
CA THR A 11 8.45 -13.68 15.86
C THR A 11 7.32 -12.79 15.36
N LEU A 12 6.22 -12.70 16.11
CA LEU A 12 5.09 -11.82 15.79
C LEU A 12 5.56 -10.37 15.57
N ARG A 13 6.38 -9.83 16.48
CA ARG A 13 6.88 -8.46 16.35
C ARG A 13 7.77 -8.27 15.13
N ARG A 14 8.67 -9.22 14.85
CA ARG A 14 9.58 -9.16 13.70
C ARG A 14 8.79 -9.23 12.38
N THR A 15 7.91 -10.22 12.25
CA THR A 15 7.07 -10.39 11.05
C THR A 15 6.15 -9.20 10.85
N GLY A 16 5.48 -8.72 11.92
CA GLY A 16 4.61 -7.55 11.83
C GLY A 16 5.35 -6.28 11.41
N ARG A 17 6.53 -6.02 11.98
CA ARG A 17 7.36 -4.86 11.58
C ARG A 17 7.82 -4.96 10.13
N ALA A 18 8.38 -6.10 9.73
CA ALA A 18 8.85 -6.28 8.36
C ALA A 18 7.73 -6.10 7.34
N TYR A 19 6.54 -6.65 7.64
CA TYR A 19 5.37 -6.51 6.80
C TYR A 19 4.86 -5.07 6.70
N LEU A 20 4.76 -4.37 7.83
CA LEU A 20 4.35 -2.96 7.87
C LEU A 20 5.34 -2.08 7.11
N SER A 21 6.64 -2.22 7.38
CA SER A 21 7.67 -1.42 6.71
C SER A 21 7.71 -1.65 5.20
N ARG A 22 7.43 -2.87 4.73
CA ARG A 22 7.29 -3.14 3.29
C ARG A 22 6.11 -2.34 2.71
N LEU A 23 4.92 -2.43 3.31
CA LEU A 23 3.74 -1.72 2.82
C LEU A 23 3.90 -0.20 2.88
N GLU A 24 4.50 0.32 3.95
CA GLU A 24 4.81 1.75 4.10
C GLU A 24 5.75 2.23 2.97
N ALA A 25 6.83 1.51 2.69
CA ALA A 25 7.75 1.85 1.61
C ALA A 25 7.05 1.84 0.24
N GLU A 26 6.16 0.88 0.00
CA GLU A 26 5.38 0.80 -1.24
C GLU A 26 4.38 1.96 -1.37
N ILE A 27 3.74 2.37 -0.27
CA ILE A 27 2.88 3.56 -0.23
C ILE A 27 3.70 4.81 -0.52
N ASP A 28 4.89 4.95 0.06
CA ASP A 28 5.78 6.09 -0.14
C ASP A 28 6.23 6.20 -1.61
N GLU A 29 6.57 5.08 -2.26
CA GLU A 29 6.89 5.03 -3.69
C GLU A 29 5.73 5.55 -4.55
N VAL A 30 4.50 5.08 -4.27
CA VAL A 30 3.29 5.50 -4.97
C VAL A 30 3.00 6.98 -4.74
N ALA A 31 3.16 7.46 -3.50
CA ALA A 31 2.94 8.85 -3.13
C ALA A 31 3.96 9.78 -3.82
N ALA A 32 5.23 9.39 -3.86
CA ALA A 32 6.28 10.13 -4.56
C ALA A 32 5.97 10.23 -6.06
N TRP A 33 5.61 9.12 -6.70
CA TRP A 33 5.22 9.09 -8.11
C TRP A 33 4.04 10.02 -8.42
N ALA A 34 3.03 10.03 -7.55
CA ALA A 34 1.85 10.88 -7.70
C ALA A 34 2.19 12.36 -7.50
N SER A 35 3.05 12.67 -6.51
CA SER A 35 3.49 14.03 -6.22
C SER A 35 4.29 14.64 -7.37
N GLU A 36 5.20 13.89 -7.97
CA GLU A 36 5.98 14.36 -9.12
C GLU A 36 5.09 14.66 -10.32
N ARG A 37 4.10 13.80 -10.60
CA ARG A 37 3.14 14.05 -11.68
C ARG A 37 2.22 15.23 -11.40
N ALA A 38 1.78 15.42 -10.16
CA ALA A 38 0.93 16.55 -9.79
C ALA A 38 1.61 17.92 -10.03
N LYS A 39 2.95 17.97 -10.08
CA LYS A 39 3.73 19.19 -10.38
C LYS A 39 3.82 19.49 -11.88
N GLU A 40 3.51 18.54 -12.75
CA GLU A 40 3.48 18.76 -14.21
C GLU A 40 2.33 19.73 -14.54
N ARG A 41 2.67 20.92 -15.05
CA ARG A 41 1.70 21.99 -15.34
C ARG A 41 0.68 21.64 -16.42
N ASP A 42 0.93 20.61 -17.22
CA ASP A 42 0.09 20.22 -18.34
C ASP A 42 -0.05 18.69 -18.43
N LEU A 43 -0.72 18.12 -17.42
CA LEU A 43 -0.93 16.68 -17.33
C LEU A 43 -1.83 16.18 -18.47
N PRO A 44 -1.38 15.19 -19.27
CA PRO A 44 -2.24 14.53 -20.25
C PRO A 44 -3.50 13.95 -19.59
N LYS A 45 -4.65 14.01 -20.27
CA LYS A 45 -5.94 13.47 -19.75
C LYS A 45 -5.85 12.03 -19.24
N ALA A 46 -5.00 11.21 -19.83
CA ALA A 46 -4.74 9.85 -19.37
C ALA A 46 -4.13 9.82 -17.95
N ARG A 47 -3.21 10.75 -17.64
CA ARG A 47 -2.56 10.85 -16.32
C ARG A 47 -3.50 11.37 -15.23
N ILE A 48 -4.38 12.31 -15.57
CA ILE A 48 -5.42 12.79 -14.65
C ILE A 48 -6.36 11.64 -14.27
N ARG A 49 -6.72 10.80 -15.24
CA ARG A 49 -7.51 9.58 -14.99
C ARG A 49 -6.77 8.62 -14.07
N ASP A 50 -5.49 8.35 -14.34
CA ASP A 50 -4.67 7.45 -13.51
C ASP A 50 -4.67 7.92 -12.04
N LEU A 51 -4.46 9.22 -11.78
CA LEU A 51 -4.52 9.79 -10.43
C LEU A 51 -5.92 9.66 -9.78
N GLY A 52 -6.98 9.82 -10.57
CA GLY A 52 -8.36 9.63 -10.12
C GLY A 52 -8.69 8.19 -9.74
N ASP A 53 -8.18 7.22 -10.51
CA ASP A 53 -8.34 5.79 -10.24
C ASP A 53 -7.60 5.41 -8.95
N MET A 54 -6.38 5.93 -8.74
CA MET A 54 -5.62 5.76 -7.49
C MET A 54 -6.38 6.31 -6.27
N ILE A 55 -6.90 7.55 -6.35
CA ILE A 55 -7.70 8.15 -5.27
C ILE A 55 -8.93 7.30 -4.97
N THR A 56 -9.57 6.75 -6.01
CA THR A 56 -10.75 5.89 -5.85
C THR A 56 -10.40 4.58 -5.13
N LEU A 57 -9.26 3.95 -5.46
CA LEU A 57 -8.79 2.76 -4.77
C LEU A 57 -8.51 3.03 -3.29
N VAL A 58 -7.79 4.11 -2.98
CA VAL A 58 -7.51 4.52 -1.59
C VAL A 58 -8.81 4.75 -0.80
N ARG A 59 -9.78 5.46 -1.38
CA ARG A 59 -11.07 5.75 -0.72
C ARG A 59 -11.92 4.50 -0.45
N LYS A 60 -11.71 3.41 -1.19
CA LYS A 60 -12.42 2.13 -1.00
C LYS A 60 -11.83 1.29 0.14
N VAL A 61 -10.67 1.68 0.68
CA VAL A 61 -10.07 1.04 1.86
C VAL A 61 -10.83 1.46 3.11
N ASP A 62 -11.98 0.84 3.31
CA ASP A 62 -12.63 0.75 4.61
C ASP A 62 -12.08 -0.49 5.34
N ALA A 63 -11.34 -0.26 6.42
CA ALA A 63 -10.67 -1.27 7.23
C ALA A 63 -10.85 -0.94 8.73
N GLY A 64 -11.47 -1.85 9.48
CA GLY A 64 -11.76 -1.67 10.90
C GLY A 64 -10.81 -2.48 11.79
N PRO A 65 -10.14 -1.90 12.81
CA PRO A 65 -9.08 -2.58 13.56
C PRO A 65 -9.51 -3.80 14.41
N VAL A 66 -10.83 -4.03 14.58
CA VAL A 66 -11.37 -4.98 15.58
C VAL A 66 -12.06 -6.20 14.97
N LYS A 67 -12.80 -6.05 13.85
CA LYS A 67 -13.49 -7.16 13.17
C LYS A 67 -12.88 -7.36 11.79
N GLY A 68 -12.14 -8.46 11.60
CA GLY A 68 -11.61 -8.82 10.28
C GLY A 68 -10.11 -8.64 10.08
N ARG A 69 -9.31 -8.40 11.14
CA ARG A 69 -7.84 -8.17 11.14
C ARG A 69 -7.05 -8.77 9.96
N ARG A 70 -7.17 -10.08 9.69
CA ARG A 70 -6.48 -10.71 8.55
C ARG A 70 -7.05 -10.32 7.18
N ARG A 71 -8.38 -10.24 7.07
CA ARG A 71 -9.08 -9.80 5.85
C ARG A 71 -8.76 -8.35 5.54
N ASP A 72 -8.73 -7.48 6.54
CA ASP A 72 -8.45 -6.05 6.37
C ASP A 72 -6.98 -5.82 5.98
N LEU A 73 -6.04 -6.50 6.65
CA LEU A 73 -4.64 -6.47 6.26
C LEU A 73 -4.42 -7.00 4.84
N LYS A 74 -5.14 -8.05 4.43
CA LYS A 74 -5.09 -8.57 3.06
C LYS A 74 -5.68 -7.58 2.05
N LYS A 75 -6.73 -6.83 2.41
CA LYS A 75 -7.33 -5.81 1.56
C LYS A 75 -6.38 -4.64 1.35
N ILE A 76 -5.73 -4.17 2.42
CA ILE A 76 -4.70 -3.13 2.35
C ILE A 76 -3.54 -3.61 1.45
N ASP A 77 -3.04 -4.82 1.67
CA ASP A 77 -1.96 -5.42 0.85
C ASP A 77 -2.33 -5.44 -0.64
N ALA A 78 -3.52 -5.94 -0.96
CA ALA A 78 -4.01 -5.99 -2.33
C ALA A 78 -4.13 -4.57 -2.94
N THR A 79 -4.67 -3.61 -2.20
CA THR A 79 -4.76 -2.23 -2.68
C THR A 79 -3.39 -1.60 -2.92
N VAL A 80 -2.40 -1.84 -2.05
CA VAL A 80 -1.03 -1.36 -2.27
C VAL A 80 -0.42 -2.02 -3.50
N SER A 81 -0.62 -3.32 -3.71
CA SER A 81 -0.20 -4.03 -4.92
C SER A 81 -0.82 -3.44 -6.19
N ASP A 82 -2.14 -3.20 -6.20
CA ASP A 82 -2.86 -2.61 -7.33
C ASP A 82 -2.32 -1.20 -7.66
N LEU A 83 -2.03 -0.39 -6.63
CA LEU A 83 -1.43 0.93 -6.79
C LEU A 83 -0.01 0.86 -7.38
N ARG A 84 0.80 -0.13 -6.96
CA ARG A 84 2.13 -0.36 -7.55
C ARG A 84 2.05 -0.79 -9.00
N GLU A 85 1.10 -1.65 -9.36
CA GLU A 85 0.88 -2.06 -10.74
C GLU A 85 0.52 -0.85 -11.62
N LEU A 86 -0.32 0.07 -11.14
CA LEU A 86 -0.67 1.30 -11.88
C LEU A 86 0.56 2.16 -12.23
N ILE A 87 1.55 2.22 -11.34
CA ILE A 87 2.79 2.97 -11.60
C ILE A 87 3.84 2.15 -12.37
N GLY A 88 3.87 0.83 -12.18
CA GLY A 88 4.88 -0.10 -12.74
C GLY A 88 4.56 -0.58 -14.16
N HIS A 89 3.29 -0.85 -14.49
CA HIS A 89 2.89 -1.34 -15.83
C HIS A 89 3.15 -0.35 -16.96
N LYS A 90 3.47 0.92 -16.66
CA LYS A 90 3.65 1.98 -17.67
C LYS A 90 4.96 2.75 -17.55
N ALA A 91 5.93 2.26 -16.77
CA ALA A 91 7.31 2.75 -16.83
C ALA A 91 8.11 2.14 -18.01
N VAL A 92 7.57 1.10 -18.66
CA VAL A 92 8.22 0.35 -19.76
C VAL A 92 7.55 0.63 -21.13
N ARG A 93 6.97 1.81 -21.34
CA ARG A 93 6.42 2.18 -22.66
C ARG A 93 6.64 3.64 -23.01
#